data_AF-A0A536Z6I3-F1
#
_entry.id   AF-A0A536Z6I3-F1
#
_cell.length_a   1.000
_cell.length_b   1.000
_cell.length_c   1.000
_cell.angle_alpha   90.00
_cell.angle_beta   90.00
_cell.angle_gamma   90.00
#
_symmetry.space_group_name_H-M   'P 1'
#
loop_
_entity.id
_entity.type
_entity.pdbx_description
1 polymer ?
#
loop_
_entity_poly.entity_id
_entity_poly.type
_entity_poly.pdbx_seq_one_letter_code
_entity_poly.pdbx_strand_id
1 'polypeptide(L)'
;MTDAAAKLPEFGPWSPGIESQVPEQLRHLCTIFRPENSFTSVAKARELRDLSGLDLGELAAFRLRRLALHELLIRVTADFSVPDGPRIEDLGINFRRIVSRVFSNYIDPEMNTIISACDNSRRRLSAIIENELAALVAGPATADPDPGRSIIRRLTRFAGGAAHTAVAESPPGWEQQWISGWQAKARASGDALQQAAYSALTKLVTALVVRHGRIWGSHELIVSLATDMAWNDFGSEEIGRLIEPCLRTATAREGYRLLPPQEQPVVMNTKGPSASGKSTLRPLQRSIGATSRSSVQISGASSSSITAIWDRTTNMAAPSRETNCRSSITSSTDTWLAKLSTETCRIC
;
A
#
# COMPACT_ATOMS: atom_id res chain seq x y z
N MET A 1 9.73 -25.80 43.24
CA MET A 1 10.93 -25.77 42.39
C MET A 1 10.53 -25.05 41.11
N THR A 2 10.96 -23.81 40.99
CA THR A 2 10.56 -22.84 39.96
C THR A 2 11.26 -23.18 38.65
N ASP A 3 10.45 -23.35 37.60
CA ASP A 3 10.90 -23.60 36.24
C ASP A 3 11.48 -22.30 35.66
N ALA A 4 12.80 -22.27 35.48
CA ALA A 4 13.49 -21.14 34.90
C ALA A 4 13.29 -21.18 33.38
N ALA A 5 12.31 -20.41 32.89
CA ALA A 5 12.16 -20.17 31.46
C ALA A 5 13.49 -19.64 30.89
N ALA A 6 14.18 -20.48 30.13
CA ALA A 6 15.43 -20.13 29.49
C ALA A 6 15.20 -18.89 28.62
N LYS A 7 15.84 -17.78 28.98
CA LYS A 7 15.91 -16.55 28.18
C LYS A 7 16.48 -16.94 26.82
N LEU A 8 15.66 -16.92 25.77
CA LEU A 8 16.17 -17.02 24.41
C LEU A 8 17.17 -15.88 24.19
N PRO A 9 18.32 -16.15 23.53
CA PRO A 9 19.30 -15.11 23.26
C PRO A 9 18.66 -13.98 22.44
N GLU A 10 18.95 -12.74 22.83
CA GLU A 10 18.40 -11.49 22.25
C GLU A 10 18.64 -11.40 20.74
N PHE A 11 19.75 -11.99 20.29
CA PHE A 11 20.11 -12.10 18.89
C PHE A 11 20.42 -13.54 18.52
N GLY A 12 20.04 -13.94 17.32
CA GLY A 12 20.26 -15.28 16.79
C GLY A 12 20.40 -15.29 15.27
N PRO A 13 20.66 -16.46 14.66
CA PRO A 13 20.81 -16.59 13.21
C PRO A 13 19.62 -16.05 12.40
N TRP A 14 18.45 -15.94 13.02
CA TRP A 14 17.20 -15.45 12.42
C TRP A 14 16.74 -14.09 12.97
N SER A 15 17.50 -13.49 13.88
CA SER A 15 17.33 -12.12 14.39
C SER A 15 18.73 -11.56 14.69
N PRO A 16 19.50 -11.17 13.65
CA PRO A 16 20.91 -10.85 13.80
C PRO A 16 21.16 -9.52 14.55
N GLY A 17 20.12 -8.81 14.99
CA GLY A 17 20.25 -7.49 15.60
C GLY A 17 20.66 -6.39 14.63
N ILE A 18 20.66 -6.69 13.32
CA ILE A 18 20.99 -5.75 12.26
C ILE A 18 19.70 -5.40 11.54
N GLU A 19 19.27 -4.15 11.69
CA GLU A 19 18.28 -3.57 10.80
C GLU A 19 19.00 -3.09 9.54
N SER A 20 18.69 -3.70 8.40
CA SER A 20 19.20 -3.24 7.10
C SER A 20 18.46 -1.98 6.70
N GLN A 21 18.80 -0.84 7.32
CA GLN A 21 18.25 0.44 6.92
C GLN A 21 19.07 0.99 5.74
N VAL A 22 18.38 1.34 4.65
CA VAL A 22 19.00 2.08 3.54
C VAL A 22 19.65 3.35 4.10
N PRO A 23 20.95 3.58 3.85
CA PRO A 23 21.65 4.76 4.34
C PRO A 23 20.89 6.03 4.00
N GLU A 24 20.89 6.95 4.95
CA GLU A 24 20.16 8.22 4.89
C GLU A 24 20.31 8.93 3.54
N GLN A 25 21.55 9.10 3.11
CA GLN A 25 21.92 9.77 1.87
C GLN A 25 21.40 9.08 0.61
N LEU A 26 21.05 7.78 0.68
CA LEU A 26 20.55 6.98 -0.44
C LEU A 26 19.02 6.82 -0.43
N ARG A 27 18.32 7.26 0.63
CA ARG A 27 16.87 7.07 0.74
C ARG A 27 16.07 7.71 -0.40
N HIS A 28 16.59 8.79 -0.99
CA HIS A 28 15.97 9.44 -2.14
C HIS A 28 15.98 8.59 -3.42
N LEU A 29 16.83 7.56 -3.47
CA LEU A 29 16.87 6.58 -4.55
C LEU A 29 15.90 5.43 -4.36
N CYS A 30 15.32 5.28 -3.16
CA CYS A 30 14.29 4.26 -2.92
C CYS A 30 13.12 4.51 -3.87
N THR A 31 12.63 3.43 -4.48
CA THR A 31 11.55 3.47 -5.49
C THR A 31 10.35 4.29 -5.04
N ILE A 32 10.03 4.25 -3.74
CA ILE A 32 8.87 4.94 -3.16
C ILE A 32 9.01 6.46 -3.01
N PHE A 33 10.23 7.01 -3.15
CA PHE A 33 10.50 8.45 -3.06
C PHE A 33 11.08 9.05 -4.34
N ARG A 34 11.31 8.23 -5.36
CA ARG A 34 11.70 8.71 -6.68
C ARG A 34 10.56 9.55 -7.29
N PRO A 35 10.85 10.73 -7.87
CA PRO A 35 9.82 11.64 -8.38
C PRO A 35 9.04 11.04 -9.55
N GLU A 36 9.59 10.04 -10.24
CA GLU A 36 8.88 9.28 -11.28
C GLU A 36 7.77 8.37 -10.72
N ASN A 37 7.84 8.01 -9.45
CA ASN A 37 6.99 7.02 -8.80
C ASN A 37 6.07 7.58 -7.73
N SER A 38 6.44 8.71 -7.12
CA SER A 38 5.75 9.29 -5.97
C SER A 38 5.69 10.82 -6.09
N PHE A 39 4.62 11.40 -5.55
CA PHE A 39 4.49 12.82 -5.31
C PHE A 39 5.17 13.26 -4.00
N THR A 40 5.45 12.30 -3.10
CA THR A 40 6.11 12.58 -1.82
C THR A 40 7.62 12.39 -1.94
N SER A 41 8.38 13.47 -1.75
CA SER A 41 9.85 13.39 -1.62
C SER A 41 10.26 12.87 -0.23
N VAL A 42 11.48 12.38 -0.09
CA VAL A 42 12.03 11.97 1.23
C VAL A 42 11.98 13.10 2.25
N ALA A 43 12.24 14.35 1.83
CA ALA A 43 12.18 15.51 2.71
C ALA A 43 10.76 15.73 3.24
N LYS A 44 9.77 15.75 2.34
CA LYS A 44 8.36 15.89 2.72
C LYS A 44 7.89 14.74 3.62
N ALA A 45 8.26 13.50 3.29
CA ALA A 45 7.90 12.33 4.10
C ALA A 45 8.46 12.42 5.52
N ARG A 46 9.66 12.99 5.72
CA ARG A 46 10.21 13.21 7.07
C ARG A 46 9.47 14.25 7.84
N GLU A 47 9.19 15.40 7.23
CA GLU A 47 8.40 16.45 7.89
C GLU A 47 7.07 15.88 8.34
N LEU A 48 6.40 15.11 7.47
CA LEU A 48 5.15 14.45 7.79
C LEU A 48 5.30 13.36 8.86
N ARG A 49 6.37 12.57 8.87
CA ARG A 49 6.66 11.61 9.94
C ARG A 49 6.92 12.34 11.25
N ASP A 50 7.65 13.43 11.23
CA ASP A 50 7.97 14.24 12.40
C ASP A 50 6.73 14.99 12.92
N LEU A 51 5.68 15.10 12.09
CA LEU A 51 4.37 15.60 12.47
C LEU A 51 3.37 14.51 12.86
N SER A 52 3.41 13.32 12.29
CA SER A 52 2.37 12.29 12.48
C SER A 52 2.82 11.08 13.27
N GLY A 53 4.11 10.74 13.23
CA GLY A 53 4.64 9.47 13.74
C GLY A 53 4.45 8.28 12.80
N LEU A 54 3.84 8.46 11.63
CA LEU A 54 3.69 7.40 10.62
C LEU A 54 5.01 7.09 9.93
N ASP A 55 5.19 5.85 9.49
CA ASP A 55 6.39 5.45 8.75
C ASP A 55 6.47 6.17 7.39
N LEU A 56 7.70 6.36 6.89
CA LEU A 56 7.91 7.05 5.62
C LEU A 56 7.20 6.36 4.45
N GLY A 57 7.07 5.03 4.48
CA GLY A 57 6.35 4.27 3.46
C GLY A 57 4.85 4.55 3.44
N GLU A 58 4.25 4.79 4.61
CA GLU A 58 2.82 5.10 4.75
C GLU A 58 2.47 6.50 4.25
N LEU A 59 3.47 7.38 4.22
CA LEU A 59 3.35 8.78 3.79
C LEU A 59 3.69 8.99 2.30
N ALA A 60 4.10 7.93 1.59
CA ALA A 60 4.41 7.99 0.17
C ALA A 60 3.12 8.06 -0.66
N ALA A 61 2.87 9.17 -1.36
CA ALA A 61 1.73 9.29 -2.26
C ALA A 61 2.14 8.85 -3.68
N PHE A 62 1.77 7.63 -4.08
CA PHE A 62 2.21 7.07 -5.36
C PHE A 62 1.56 7.72 -6.57
N ARG A 63 2.32 7.85 -7.66
CA ARG A 63 1.77 8.20 -8.97
C ARG A 63 0.97 7.02 -9.52
N LEU A 64 -0.09 7.33 -10.27
CA LEU A 64 -0.97 6.29 -10.79
C LEU A 64 -0.26 5.29 -11.72
N ARG A 65 0.63 5.81 -12.57
CA ARG A 65 1.46 4.97 -13.45
C ARG A 65 2.29 3.94 -12.66
N ARG A 66 2.78 4.32 -11.46
CA ARG A 66 3.53 3.42 -10.57
C ARG A 66 2.60 2.37 -9.94
N LEU A 67 1.41 2.76 -9.50
CA LEU A 67 0.42 1.83 -8.98
C LEU A 67 -0.04 0.83 -10.05
N ALA A 68 -0.26 1.27 -11.29
CA ALA A 68 -0.58 0.39 -12.41
C ALA A 68 0.54 -0.62 -12.72
N LEU A 69 1.80 -0.19 -12.66
CA LEU A 69 2.93 -1.11 -12.79
C LEU A 69 3.00 -2.09 -11.61
N HIS A 70 2.75 -1.63 -10.39
CA HIS A 70 2.73 -2.48 -9.20
C HIS A 70 1.65 -3.56 -9.28
N GLU A 71 0.43 -3.16 -9.63
CA GLU A 71 -0.68 -4.08 -9.84
C GLU A 71 -0.36 -5.08 -10.96
N LEU A 72 0.22 -4.63 -12.08
CA LEU A 72 0.67 -5.54 -13.14
C LEU A 72 1.70 -6.56 -12.63
N LEU A 73 2.67 -6.14 -11.80
CA LEU A 73 3.65 -7.06 -11.20
C LEU A 73 2.95 -8.13 -10.33
N ILE A 74 1.93 -7.74 -9.57
CA ILE A 74 1.11 -8.66 -8.78
C ILE A 74 0.38 -9.64 -9.71
N ARG A 75 -0.35 -9.13 -10.71
CA ARG A 75 -1.12 -9.98 -11.64
C ARG A 75 -0.23 -10.92 -12.45
N VAL A 76 0.94 -10.49 -12.91
CA VAL A 76 1.87 -11.40 -13.60
C VAL A 76 2.41 -12.47 -12.66
N THR A 77 2.63 -12.15 -11.39
CA THR A 77 3.09 -13.14 -10.41
C THR A 77 2.00 -14.14 -10.03
N ALA A 78 0.74 -13.68 -9.93
CA ALA A 78 -0.39 -14.48 -9.47
C ALA A 78 -1.09 -15.27 -10.59
N ASP A 79 -1.23 -14.66 -11.77
CA ASP A 79 -2.13 -15.14 -12.82
C ASP A 79 -1.39 -15.66 -14.06
N PHE A 80 -0.11 -15.29 -14.27
CA PHE A 80 0.61 -15.64 -15.50
C PHE A 80 1.57 -16.82 -15.27
N SER A 81 1.63 -17.72 -16.25
CA SER A 81 2.67 -18.74 -16.32
C SER A 81 3.92 -18.14 -16.98
N VAL A 82 4.95 -17.88 -16.18
CA VAL A 82 6.23 -17.34 -16.66
C VAL A 82 7.20 -18.49 -16.99
N PRO A 83 7.80 -18.53 -18.19
CA PRO A 83 8.79 -19.56 -18.52
C PRO A 83 10.10 -19.37 -17.74
N ASP A 84 10.60 -20.41 -17.08
CA ASP A 84 11.85 -20.36 -16.32
C ASP A 84 13.12 -20.49 -17.19
N GLY A 85 13.00 -20.82 -18.48
CA GLY A 85 14.12 -21.02 -19.41
C GLY A 85 15.14 -22.10 -18.99
N PRO A 86 16.22 -22.29 -19.76
CA PRO A 86 17.31 -23.21 -19.41
C PRO A 86 18.21 -22.71 -18.28
N ARG A 87 18.30 -21.38 -18.06
CA ARG A 87 19.18 -20.77 -17.06
C ARG A 87 18.37 -20.21 -15.89
N ILE A 88 18.97 -20.16 -14.70
CA ILE A 88 18.28 -19.75 -13.46
C ILE A 88 17.73 -18.31 -13.56
N GLU A 89 18.44 -17.43 -14.26
CA GLU A 89 18.07 -16.03 -14.48
C GLU A 89 16.95 -15.84 -15.50
N ASP A 90 16.65 -16.84 -16.33
CA ASP A 90 15.70 -16.71 -17.43
C ASP A 90 14.28 -16.48 -16.93
N LEU A 91 13.91 -17.04 -15.77
CA LEU A 91 12.65 -16.72 -15.09
C LEU A 91 12.50 -15.20 -14.88
N GLY A 92 13.54 -14.55 -14.33
CA GLY A 92 13.52 -13.11 -14.08
C GLY A 92 13.53 -12.29 -15.36
N ILE A 93 14.26 -12.74 -16.38
CA ILE A 93 14.29 -12.10 -17.70
C ILE A 93 12.91 -12.19 -18.38
N ASN A 94 12.29 -13.36 -18.38
CA ASN A 94 10.98 -13.58 -18.97
C ASN A 94 9.88 -12.83 -18.22
N PHE A 95 9.91 -12.83 -16.89
CA PHE A 95 8.99 -12.03 -16.08
C PHE A 95 9.07 -10.54 -16.45
N ARG A 96 10.28 -9.96 -16.44
CA ARG A 96 10.48 -8.54 -16.81
C ARG A 96 10.04 -8.24 -18.24
N ARG A 97 10.31 -9.16 -19.17
CA ARG A 97 9.90 -9.03 -20.57
C ARG A 97 8.37 -9.00 -20.71
N ILE A 98 7.65 -9.91 -20.05
CA ILE A 98 6.18 -9.93 -20.05
C ILE A 98 5.64 -8.62 -19.47
N VAL A 99 6.11 -8.23 -18.27
CA VAL A 99 5.68 -6.99 -17.61
C VAL A 99 5.93 -5.78 -18.50
N SER A 100 7.14 -5.64 -19.06
CA SER A 100 7.49 -4.51 -19.93
C SER A 100 6.63 -4.46 -21.20
N ARG A 101 6.37 -5.61 -21.82
CA ARG A 101 5.54 -5.73 -23.03
C ARG A 101 4.08 -5.38 -22.74
N VAL A 102 3.50 -5.97 -21.69
CA VAL A 102 2.11 -5.73 -21.28
C VAL A 102 1.93 -4.26 -20.91
N PHE A 103 2.83 -3.73 -20.10
CA PHE A 103 2.77 -2.34 -19.67
C PHE A 103 2.82 -1.38 -20.87
N SER A 104 3.87 -1.46 -21.69
CA SER A 104 4.13 -0.47 -22.75
C SER A 104 3.11 -0.53 -23.88
N ASN A 105 2.61 -1.71 -24.23
CA ASN A 105 1.77 -1.89 -25.42
C ASN A 105 0.26 -1.92 -25.11
N TYR A 106 -0.14 -2.16 -23.87
CA TYR A 106 -1.55 -2.39 -23.53
C TYR A 106 -2.06 -1.49 -22.41
N ILE A 107 -1.24 -1.20 -21.39
CA ILE A 107 -1.67 -0.36 -20.25
C ILE A 107 -1.32 1.11 -20.49
N ASP A 108 -0.09 1.39 -20.91
CA ASP A 108 0.40 2.75 -21.08
C ASP A 108 -0.39 3.57 -22.11
N PRO A 109 -0.82 2.99 -23.25
CA PRO A 109 -1.68 3.70 -24.21
C PRO A 109 -3.04 4.11 -23.61
N GLU A 110 -3.56 3.35 -22.65
CA GLU A 110 -4.84 3.60 -21.97
C GLU A 110 -4.70 4.46 -20.71
N MET A 111 -3.48 4.90 -20.37
CA MET A 111 -3.17 5.55 -19.09
C MET A 111 -4.02 6.80 -18.84
N ASN A 112 -4.32 7.60 -19.86
CA ASN A 112 -5.16 8.80 -19.71
C ASN A 112 -6.60 8.46 -19.29
N THR A 113 -7.16 7.38 -19.83
CA THR A 113 -8.48 6.87 -19.46
C THR A 113 -8.47 6.37 -18.01
N ILE A 114 -7.43 5.63 -17.64
CA ILE A 114 -7.22 5.12 -16.28
C ILE A 114 -7.10 6.29 -15.29
N ILE A 115 -6.31 7.32 -15.60
CA ILE A 115 -6.17 8.55 -14.79
C ILE A 115 -7.53 9.20 -14.56
N SER A 116 -8.30 9.42 -15.61
CA SER A 116 -9.61 10.07 -15.51
C SER A 116 -10.59 9.29 -14.62
N ALA A 117 -10.59 7.95 -14.71
CA ALA A 117 -11.41 7.09 -13.86
C ALA A 117 -10.97 7.15 -12.39
N CYS A 118 -9.66 7.05 -12.14
CA CYS A 118 -9.09 7.12 -10.80
C CYS A 118 -9.30 8.49 -10.13
N ASP A 119 -9.19 9.59 -10.88
CA ASP A 119 -9.42 10.94 -10.36
C ASP A 119 -10.86 11.13 -9.86
N ASN A 120 -11.84 10.46 -10.47
CA ASN A 120 -13.21 10.45 -9.97
C ASN A 120 -13.31 9.72 -8.62
N SER A 121 -12.72 8.53 -8.52
CA SER A 121 -12.71 7.75 -7.28
C SER A 121 -11.97 8.49 -6.15
N ARG A 122 -10.85 9.13 -6.46
CA ARG A 122 -10.09 9.95 -5.50
C ARG A 122 -10.86 11.18 -5.02
N ARG A 123 -11.62 11.85 -5.90
CA ARG A 123 -12.51 12.96 -5.49
C ARG A 123 -13.62 12.48 -4.56
N ARG A 124 -14.22 11.32 -4.83
CA ARG A 124 -15.24 10.72 -3.94
C ARG A 124 -14.66 10.37 -2.57
N LEU A 125 -13.45 9.83 -2.55
CA LEU A 125 -12.72 9.53 -1.32
C LEU A 125 -12.47 10.80 -0.48
N SER A 126 -11.94 11.86 -1.11
CA SER A 126 -11.73 13.17 -0.47
C SER A 126 -13.03 13.73 0.10
N ALA A 127 -14.12 13.67 -0.67
CA ALA A 127 -15.43 14.17 -0.22
C ALA A 127 -15.97 13.41 1.01
N ILE A 128 -15.79 12.09 1.08
CA ILE A 128 -16.17 11.32 2.28
C ILE A 128 -15.35 11.78 3.49
N ILE A 129 -14.04 11.92 3.32
CA ILE A 129 -13.12 12.34 4.38
C ILE A 129 -13.45 13.75 4.86
N GLU A 130 -13.67 14.68 3.93
CA GLU A 130 -14.08 16.06 4.21
C GLU A 130 -15.40 16.12 4.98
N ASN A 131 -16.41 15.35 4.56
CA ASN A 131 -17.70 15.31 5.25
C ASN A 131 -17.58 14.80 6.68
N GLU A 132 -16.77 13.77 6.92
CA GLU A 132 -16.53 13.24 8.27
C GLU A 132 -15.79 14.25 9.14
N LEU A 133 -14.77 14.93 8.61
CA LEU A 133 -14.01 15.95 9.35
C LEU A 133 -14.84 17.21 9.61
N ALA A 134 -15.69 17.63 8.66
CA ALA A 134 -16.61 18.74 8.86
C ALA A 134 -17.63 18.44 9.99
N ALA A 135 -18.09 17.19 10.10
CA ALA A 135 -18.95 16.75 11.19
C ALA A 135 -18.25 16.80 12.56
N LEU A 136 -16.93 16.63 12.62
CA LEU A 136 -16.15 16.84 13.87
C LEU A 136 -16.23 18.29 14.34
N VAL A 137 -16.08 19.23 13.40
CA VAL A 137 -16.01 20.67 13.70
C VAL A 137 -17.38 21.24 14.06
N ALA A 138 -18.45 20.74 13.43
CA ALA A 138 -19.82 21.15 13.73
C ALA A 138 -20.31 20.67 15.11
N GLY A 139 -19.64 19.68 15.72
CA GLY A 139 -20.10 19.00 16.93
C GLY A 139 -21.36 18.14 16.67
N PRO A 140 -21.75 17.26 17.62
CA PRO A 140 -23.06 16.63 17.51
C PRO A 140 -24.10 17.74 17.52
N ALA A 141 -24.90 17.84 16.46
CA ALA A 141 -26.11 18.63 16.49
C ALA A 141 -26.92 18.12 17.69
N THR A 142 -26.95 18.90 18.76
CA THR A 142 -27.88 18.65 19.85
C THR A 142 -29.25 18.72 19.21
N ALA A 143 -29.94 17.58 19.14
CA ALA A 143 -31.34 17.58 18.79
C ALA A 143 -32.02 18.50 19.80
N ASP A 144 -32.49 19.65 19.33
CA ASP A 144 -33.17 20.64 20.13
C ASP A 144 -34.38 19.93 20.78
N PRO A 145 -34.52 19.91 22.12
CA PRO A 145 -35.72 19.41 22.74
C PRO A 145 -36.90 20.28 22.27
N ASP A 146 -37.93 19.60 21.76
CA ASP A 146 -39.20 20.12 21.29
C ASP A 146 -39.61 21.45 21.96
N PRO A 147 -39.77 22.57 21.22
CA PRO A 147 -40.03 23.87 21.82
C PRO A 147 -41.49 23.97 22.28
N GLY A 148 -41.75 23.46 23.48
CA GLY A 148 -42.89 23.81 24.30
C GLY A 148 -42.87 25.31 24.64
N ARG A 149 -43.57 26.09 23.82
CA ARG A 149 -44.19 27.41 24.09
C ARG A 149 -43.63 28.22 25.28
N SER A 150 -42.83 29.26 24.99
CA SER A 150 -42.82 30.47 25.82
C SER A 150 -42.40 31.70 25.02
N ILE A 151 -43.39 32.55 24.71
CA ILE A 151 -43.26 33.79 23.92
C ILE A 151 -42.53 34.89 24.71
N ILE A 152 -42.37 34.75 26.03
CA ILE A 152 -41.84 35.79 26.92
C ILE A 152 -40.31 35.94 26.83
N ARG A 153 -39.59 34.95 26.27
CA ARG A 153 -38.11 35.03 26.13
C ARG A 153 -37.64 35.74 24.85
N ARG A 154 -38.54 36.28 24.01
CA ARG A 154 -38.17 36.99 22.76
C ARG A 154 -37.80 38.46 22.94
N LEU A 155 -38.03 39.08 24.10
CA LEU A 155 -37.79 40.52 24.30
C LEU A 155 -36.45 40.88 24.95
N THR A 156 -35.61 39.91 25.34
CA THR A 156 -34.28 40.19 25.94
C THR A 156 -33.10 40.03 24.99
N ARG A 157 -33.33 39.85 23.68
CA ARG A 157 -32.25 39.57 22.70
C ARG A 157 -31.81 40.77 21.85
N PHE A 158 -32.30 41.97 22.14
CA PHE A 158 -31.94 43.20 21.41
C PHE A 158 -30.85 44.06 22.07
N ALA A 159 -30.15 43.55 23.08
CA ALA A 159 -29.04 44.26 23.69
C ALA A 159 -27.81 43.36 23.84
N GLY A 160 -26.78 43.64 23.04
CA GLY A 160 -25.39 43.53 23.48
C GLY A 160 -24.60 42.33 22.97
N GLY A 161 -23.59 42.63 22.16
CA GLY A 161 -22.31 41.92 22.18
C GLY A 161 -22.08 40.99 21.00
N ALA A 162 -21.20 41.39 20.09
CA ALA A 162 -20.47 40.47 19.22
C ALA A 162 -19.70 39.48 20.11
N ALA A 163 -20.30 38.32 20.36
CA ALA A 163 -19.63 37.22 21.01
C ALA A 163 -18.59 36.69 20.03
N HIS A 164 -17.31 36.92 20.34
CA HIS A 164 -16.27 36.05 19.85
C HIS A 164 -16.69 34.62 20.13
N THR A 165 -16.85 33.82 19.08
CA THR A 165 -17.14 32.39 19.16
C THR A 165 -15.98 31.76 19.93
N ALA A 166 -16.14 31.63 21.24
CA ALA A 166 -15.24 30.81 22.04
C ALA A 166 -15.39 29.39 21.50
N VAL A 167 -14.34 28.90 20.85
CA VAL A 167 -14.21 27.49 20.48
C VAL A 167 -14.33 26.75 21.81
N ALA A 168 -15.46 26.10 22.04
CA ALA A 168 -15.65 25.27 23.22
C ALA A 168 -14.51 24.25 23.24
N GLU A 169 -13.74 24.22 24.33
CA GLU A 169 -12.74 23.16 24.52
C GLU A 169 -13.47 21.82 24.47
N SER A 170 -13.11 20.99 23.48
CA SER A 170 -13.72 19.68 23.30
C SER A 170 -13.51 18.82 24.56
N PRO A 171 -14.51 18.04 24.99
CA PRO A 171 -14.41 17.22 26.19
C PRO A 171 -13.23 16.23 26.12
N PRO A 172 -12.52 15.94 27.22
CA PRO A 172 -11.46 14.93 27.23
C PRO A 172 -11.96 13.58 26.70
N GLY A 173 -11.26 12.98 25.73
CA GLY A 173 -11.58 11.67 25.17
C GLY A 173 -12.62 11.65 24.04
N TRP A 174 -13.07 12.82 23.57
CA TRP A 174 -13.94 12.93 22.40
C TRP A 174 -13.31 12.33 21.13
N GLU A 175 -11.98 12.40 20.98
CA GLU A 175 -11.25 11.81 19.85
C GLU A 175 -11.47 10.29 19.78
N GLN A 176 -11.52 9.62 20.93
CA GLN A 176 -11.68 8.17 21.00
C GLN A 176 -13.06 7.73 20.51
N GLN A 177 -14.09 8.55 20.72
CA GLN A 177 -15.45 8.28 20.24
C GLN A 177 -15.50 8.31 18.71
N TRP A 178 -14.84 9.28 18.09
CA TRP A 178 -14.76 9.40 16.63
C TRP A 178 -13.92 8.29 16.00
N ILE A 179 -12.75 7.99 16.57
CA ILE A 179 -11.92 6.85 16.15
C ILE A 179 -12.74 5.55 16.20
N SER A 180 -13.46 5.30 17.30
CA SER A 180 -14.31 4.12 17.44
C SER A 180 -15.48 4.14 16.45
N GLY A 181 -16.05 5.32 16.18
CA GLY A 181 -17.11 5.53 15.20
C GLY A 181 -16.65 5.17 13.78
N TRP A 182 -15.48 5.65 13.35
CA TRP A 182 -14.92 5.29 12.05
C TRP A 182 -14.53 3.82 11.95
N GLN A 183 -13.99 3.21 13.02
CA GLN A 183 -13.75 1.77 13.06
C GLN A 183 -15.04 0.96 12.89
N ALA A 184 -16.13 1.38 13.52
CA ALA A 184 -17.44 0.75 13.37
C ALA A 184 -17.98 0.93 11.95
N LYS A 185 -17.91 2.14 11.39
CA LYS A 185 -18.31 2.43 10.00
C LYS A 185 -17.49 1.62 8.98
N ALA A 186 -16.18 1.49 9.18
CA ALA A 186 -15.31 0.68 8.33
C ALA A 186 -15.72 -0.80 8.32
N ARG A 187 -16.07 -1.37 9.48
CA ARG A 187 -16.51 -2.76 9.61
C ARG A 187 -17.92 -3.00 9.09
N ALA A 188 -18.80 -2.00 9.18
CA ALA A 188 -20.19 -2.09 8.73
C ALA A 188 -20.35 -1.76 7.23
N SER A 189 -19.39 -1.06 6.62
CA SER A 189 -19.43 -0.69 5.22
C SER A 189 -19.29 -1.92 4.31
N GLY A 190 -20.19 -2.05 3.35
CA GLY A 190 -20.03 -2.96 2.21
C GLY A 190 -19.31 -2.32 1.01
N ASP A 191 -19.05 -1.01 1.06
CA ASP A 191 -18.32 -0.27 0.04
C ASP A 191 -16.84 -0.15 0.43
N ALA A 192 -15.96 -0.72 -0.40
CA ALA A 192 -14.51 -0.71 -0.21
C ALA A 192 -13.93 0.71 -0.18
N LEU A 193 -14.51 1.65 -0.93
CA LEU A 193 -14.05 3.03 -0.97
C LEU A 193 -14.31 3.73 0.38
N GLN A 194 -15.49 3.53 0.95
CA GLN A 194 -15.83 4.04 2.29
C GLN A 194 -14.97 3.37 3.36
N GLN A 195 -14.76 2.06 3.28
CA GLN A 195 -13.93 1.33 4.22
C GLN A 195 -12.49 1.87 4.24
N ALA A 196 -11.90 2.15 3.07
CA ALA A 196 -10.58 2.74 2.95
C ALA A 196 -10.52 4.14 3.59
N ALA A 197 -11.50 5.00 3.29
CA ALA A 197 -11.60 6.34 3.87
C ALA A 197 -11.63 6.31 5.41
N TYR A 198 -12.50 5.49 6.01
CA TYR A 198 -12.60 5.38 7.47
C TYR A 198 -11.36 4.74 8.10
N SER A 199 -10.73 3.79 7.43
CA SER A 199 -9.50 3.15 7.92
C SER A 199 -8.33 4.13 7.92
N ALA A 200 -8.18 4.93 6.87
CA ALA A 200 -7.15 5.98 6.81
C ALA A 200 -7.38 7.07 7.85
N LEU A 201 -8.61 7.54 8.03
CA LEU A 201 -8.97 8.49 9.09
C LEU A 201 -8.63 7.95 10.47
N THR A 202 -9.06 6.72 10.76
CA THR A 202 -8.75 6.03 12.02
C THR A 202 -7.25 6.00 12.26
N LYS A 203 -6.47 5.56 11.27
CA LYS A 203 -5.02 5.40 11.38
C LYS A 203 -4.31 6.75 11.58
N LEU A 204 -4.60 7.73 10.72
CA LEU A 204 -3.97 9.04 10.76
C LEU A 204 -4.30 9.78 12.07
N VAL A 205 -5.57 9.83 12.45
CA VAL A 205 -5.99 10.54 13.66
C VAL A 205 -5.47 9.86 14.92
N THR A 206 -5.45 8.52 14.96
CA THR A 206 -4.81 7.78 16.07
C THR A 206 -3.33 8.17 16.18
N ALA A 207 -2.59 8.19 15.07
CA ALA A 207 -1.17 8.55 15.07
C ALA A 207 -0.94 10.01 15.57
N LEU A 208 -1.77 10.94 15.11
CA LEU A 208 -1.71 12.34 15.56
C LEU A 208 -2.02 12.50 17.05
N VAL A 209 -3.06 11.82 17.56
CA VAL A 209 -3.43 11.86 18.98
C VAL A 209 -2.34 11.25 19.84
N VAL A 210 -1.75 10.13 19.43
CA VAL A 210 -0.62 9.51 20.15
C VAL A 210 0.58 10.46 20.21
N ARG A 211 0.84 11.21 19.13
CA ARG A 211 2.01 12.09 19.05
C ARG A 211 1.82 13.44 19.75
N HIS A 212 0.64 14.04 19.64
CA HIS A 212 0.38 15.42 20.09
C HIS A 212 -0.59 15.51 21.28
N GLY A 213 -1.18 14.39 21.71
CA GLY A 213 -2.22 14.34 22.74
C GLY A 213 -3.61 14.81 22.28
N ARG A 214 -3.73 15.28 21.03
CA ARG A 214 -4.98 15.75 20.39
C ARG A 214 -4.87 15.66 18.87
N ILE A 215 -5.98 15.86 18.16
CA ILE A 215 -5.94 16.04 16.71
C ILE A 215 -5.15 17.32 16.40
N TRP A 216 -4.13 17.22 15.54
CA TRP A 216 -3.24 18.32 15.17
C TRP A 216 -3.12 18.43 13.65
N GLY A 217 -3.03 19.66 13.15
CA GLY A 217 -2.90 19.96 11.71
C GLY A 217 -4.10 20.74 11.18
N SER A 218 -3.94 21.36 10.00
CA SER A 218 -5.05 21.99 9.31
C SER A 218 -6.02 20.95 8.76
N HIS A 219 -7.29 21.32 8.62
CA HIS A 219 -8.30 20.47 7.96
C HIS A 219 -7.83 20.00 6.58
N GLU A 220 -7.30 20.92 5.78
CA GLU A 220 -6.75 20.63 4.44
C GLU A 220 -5.61 19.59 4.47
N LEU A 221 -4.69 19.70 5.45
CA LEU A 221 -3.60 18.74 5.60
C LEU A 221 -4.11 17.34 5.95
N ILE A 222 -5.06 17.25 6.89
CA ILE A 222 -5.64 15.96 7.31
C ILE A 222 -6.40 15.32 6.15
N VAL A 223 -7.21 16.10 5.42
CA VAL A 223 -7.92 15.62 4.22
C VAL A 223 -6.93 15.10 3.19
N SER A 224 -5.89 15.87 2.86
CA SER A 224 -4.89 15.46 1.86
C SER A 224 -4.19 14.17 2.25
N LEU A 225 -3.71 14.05 3.51
CA LEU A 225 -2.99 12.88 3.98
C LEU A 225 -3.88 11.64 4.06
N ALA A 226 -5.08 11.76 4.64
CA ALA A 226 -6.02 10.65 4.71
C ALA A 226 -6.45 10.20 3.31
N THR A 227 -6.62 11.12 2.36
CA THR A 227 -6.94 10.80 0.96
C THR A 227 -5.78 10.05 0.30
N ASP A 228 -4.54 10.47 0.50
CA ASP A 228 -3.35 9.77 -0.02
C ASP A 228 -3.22 8.36 0.56
N MET A 229 -3.36 8.22 1.88
CA MET A 229 -3.30 6.92 2.57
C MET A 229 -4.40 5.98 2.10
N ALA A 230 -5.66 6.43 2.09
CA ALA A 230 -6.77 5.60 1.64
C ALA A 230 -6.69 5.28 0.14
N TRP A 231 -6.15 6.18 -0.69
CA TRP A 231 -5.93 5.91 -2.10
C TRP A 231 -4.85 4.85 -2.32
N ASN A 232 -3.80 4.82 -1.50
CA ASN A 232 -2.78 3.76 -1.60
C ASN A 232 -3.37 2.37 -1.30
N ASP A 233 -4.29 2.28 -0.34
CA ASP A 233 -4.96 1.03 0.02
C ASP A 233 -6.01 0.61 -1.02
N PHE A 234 -6.96 1.50 -1.35
CA PHE A 234 -8.06 1.23 -2.28
C PHE A 234 -7.61 1.19 -3.75
N GLY A 235 -6.61 1.99 -4.10
CA GLY A 235 -6.21 2.24 -5.47
C GLY A 235 -5.72 0.99 -6.18
N SER A 236 -5.07 0.04 -5.49
CA SER A 236 -4.59 -1.20 -6.13
C SER A 236 -5.75 -2.02 -6.71
N GLU A 237 -6.83 -2.21 -5.95
CA GLU A 237 -7.99 -2.99 -6.39
C GLU A 237 -8.71 -2.31 -7.56
N GLU A 238 -8.93 -1.00 -7.47
CA GLU A 238 -9.61 -0.25 -8.52
C GLU A 238 -8.78 -0.21 -9.81
N ILE A 239 -7.46 -0.01 -9.70
CA ILE A 239 -6.54 -0.09 -10.82
C ILE A 239 -6.53 -1.50 -11.41
N GLY A 240 -6.51 -2.54 -10.57
CA GLY A 240 -6.62 -3.93 -10.99
C GLY A 240 -7.85 -4.17 -11.85
N ARG A 241 -8.99 -3.62 -11.43
CA ARG A 241 -10.25 -3.64 -12.20
C ARG A 241 -10.14 -2.91 -13.54
N LEU A 242 -9.48 -1.74 -13.57
CA LEU A 242 -9.33 -0.91 -14.75
C LEU A 242 -8.34 -1.49 -15.78
N ILE A 243 -7.27 -2.15 -15.32
CA ILE A 243 -6.26 -2.75 -16.23
C ILE A 243 -6.66 -4.16 -16.69
N GLU A 244 -7.58 -4.83 -16.01
CA GLU A 244 -8.04 -6.18 -16.35
C GLU A 244 -8.40 -6.37 -17.86
N PRO A 245 -9.12 -5.46 -18.52
CA PRO A 245 -9.37 -5.56 -19.97
C PRO A 245 -8.09 -5.52 -20.81
N CYS A 246 -7.09 -4.73 -20.39
CA CYS A 246 -5.79 -4.65 -21.03
C CYS A 246 -5.05 -5.98 -20.89
N LEU A 247 -5.08 -6.59 -19.70
CA LEU A 247 -4.46 -7.88 -19.41
C LEU A 247 -5.07 -9.02 -20.24
N ARG A 248 -6.40 -9.05 -20.37
CA ARG A 248 -7.09 -10.02 -21.24
C ARG A 248 -6.68 -9.86 -22.70
N THR A 249 -6.62 -8.62 -23.18
CA THR A 249 -6.20 -8.32 -24.55
C THR A 249 -4.75 -8.73 -24.80
N ALA A 250 -3.86 -8.45 -23.85
CA ALA A 250 -2.45 -8.83 -23.93
C ALA A 250 -2.28 -10.36 -23.94
N THR A 251 -2.99 -11.06 -23.06
CA THR A 251 -3.00 -12.53 -23.01
C THR A 251 -3.42 -13.13 -24.34
N ALA A 252 -4.50 -12.63 -24.94
CA ALA A 252 -5.01 -13.12 -26.22
C ALA A 252 -4.06 -12.83 -27.40
N ARG A 253 -3.48 -11.63 -27.46
CA ARG A 253 -2.64 -11.20 -28.59
C ARG A 253 -1.20 -11.70 -28.53
N GLU A 254 -0.61 -11.75 -27.34
CA GLU A 254 0.77 -12.21 -27.14
C GLU A 254 0.85 -13.73 -26.88
N GLY A 255 -0.29 -14.40 -26.69
CA GLY A 255 -0.35 -15.83 -26.44
C GLY A 255 0.17 -16.23 -25.05
N TYR A 256 0.08 -15.33 -24.07
CA TYR A 256 0.48 -15.67 -22.70
C TYR A 256 -0.45 -16.72 -22.09
N ARG A 257 0.14 -17.66 -21.35
CA ARG A 257 -0.61 -18.70 -20.65
C ARG A 257 -0.94 -18.22 -19.24
N LEU A 258 -2.21 -18.30 -18.87
CA LEU A 258 -2.64 -18.06 -17.49
C LEU A 258 -2.46 -19.31 -16.62
N LEU A 259 -2.19 -19.09 -15.34
CA LEU A 259 -2.21 -20.12 -14.33
C LEU A 259 -3.67 -20.54 -14.09
N PRO A 260 -3.93 -21.85 -13.97
CA PRO A 260 -5.27 -22.29 -13.70
C PRO A 260 -5.70 -21.96 -12.27
N PRO A 261 -6.99 -21.68 -12.04
CA PRO A 261 -7.53 -21.50 -10.70
C PRO A 261 -7.25 -22.74 -9.84
N GLN A 262 -6.90 -22.51 -8.57
CA GLN A 262 -6.69 -23.54 -7.57
C GLN A 262 -7.81 -23.46 -6.53
N GLU A 263 -8.52 -24.56 -6.29
CA GLU A 263 -9.56 -24.62 -5.26
C GLU A 263 -8.98 -24.53 -3.84
N GLN A 264 -7.75 -25.03 -3.64
CA GLN A 264 -7.02 -24.94 -2.39
C GLN A 264 -5.64 -24.31 -2.65
N PRO A 265 -5.25 -23.24 -1.93
CA PRO A 265 -3.96 -22.61 -2.13
C PRO A 265 -2.83 -23.54 -1.68
N VAL A 266 -1.88 -23.82 -2.58
CA VAL A 266 -0.68 -24.59 -2.27
C VAL A 266 0.50 -23.64 -2.16
N VAL A 267 1.12 -23.57 -0.98
CA VAL A 267 2.33 -22.77 -0.75
C VAL A 267 3.51 -23.71 -0.55
N MET A 268 4.49 -23.65 -1.46
CA MET A 268 5.73 -24.40 -1.34
C MET A 268 6.87 -23.46 -0.95
N ASN A 269 7.28 -23.51 0.31
CA ASN A 269 8.41 -22.71 0.79
C ASN A 269 9.70 -23.55 0.77
N THR A 270 10.73 -23.05 0.10
CA THR A 270 12.07 -23.62 0.15
C THR A 270 12.99 -22.68 0.92
N LYS A 271 13.35 -23.07 2.14
CA LYS A 271 14.36 -22.40 2.95
C LYS A 271 15.69 -23.14 2.89
N GLY A 272 16.78 -22.39 3.01
CA GLY A 272 18.14 -22.89 2.98
C GLY A 272 19.16 -21.76 2.84
N PRO A 273 20.44 -21.98 3.19
CA PRO A 273 21.51 -21.00 3.02
C PRO A 273 21.67 -20.51 1.57
N SER A 274 22.28 -19.34 1.35
CA SER A 274 22.66 -18.90 0.01
C SER A 274 23.50 -19.98 -0.70
N ALA A 275 23.28 -20.18 -2.00
CA ALA A 275 23.89 -21.23 -2.81
C ALA A 275 23.57 -22.70 -2.42
N SER A 276 22.62 -22.96 -1.51
CA SER A 276 22.21 -24.33 -1.14
C SER A 276 21.37 -25.10 -2.18
N GLY A 277 21.36 -24.66 -3.44
CA GLY A 277 20.60 -25.32 -4.51
C GLY A 277 19.08 -25.15 -4.50
N LYS A 278 18.52 -24.19 -3.71
CA LYS A 278 17.06 -23.93 -3.67
C LYS A 278 16.46 -23.67 -5.06
N SER A 279 17.18 -22.90 -5.88
CA SER A 279 16.77 -22.57 -7.25
C SER A 279 16.70 -23.80 -8.15
N THR A 280 17.48 -24.84 -7.85
CA THR A 280 17.53 -26.10 -8.59
C THR A 280 16.32 -26.99 -8.30
N LEU A 281 15.58 -26.73 -7.20
CA LEU A 281 14.36 -27.47 -6.85
C LEU A 281 13.09 -26.98 -7.58
N ARG A 282 13.15 -25.82 -8.25
CA ARG A 282 11.99 -25.23 -8.95
C ARG A 282 11.29 -26.17 -9.94
N PRO A 283 12.00 -26.96 -10.77
CA PRO A 283 11.35 -27.91 -11.68
C PRO A 283 10.51 -28.96 -10.93
N LEU A 284 11.01 -29.45 -9.79
CA LEU A 284 10.30 -30.42 -8.94
C LEU A 284 9.08 -29.79 -8.28
N GLN A 285 9.19 -28.54 -7.82
CA GLN A 285 8.04 -27.81 -7.27
C GLN A 285 6.94 -27.62 -8.32
N ARG A 286 7.31 -27.32 -9.57
CA ARG A 286 6.34 -27.22 -10.67
C ARG A 286 5.69 -28.56 -11.00
N SER A 287 6.44 -29.67 -11.00
CA SER A 287 5.84 -31.00 -11.21
C SER A 287 4.86 -31.36 -10.10
N ILE A 288 5.18 -31.03 -8.84
CA ILE A 288 4.28 -31.25 -7.71
C ILE A 288 3.02 -30.40 -7.91
N GLY A 289 3.15 -29.09 -8.15
CA GLY A 289 2.00 -28.20 -8.35
C GLY A 289 1.11 -28.59 -9.53
N ALA A 290 1.69 -29.13 -10.61
CA ALA A 290 0.94 -29.66 -11.74
C ALA A 290 0.18 -30.96 -11.40
N THR A 291 0.76 -31.81 -10.54
CA THR A 291 0.22 -33.13 -10.17
C THR A 291 -0.78 -33.03 -9.02
N SER A 292 -0.67 -32.03 -8.13
CA SER A 292 -1.56 -31.82 -6.97
C SER A 292 -3.03 -31.55 -7.32
N ARG A 293 -3.36 -31.38 -8.60
CA ARG A 293 -4.75 -31.48 -9.11
C ARG A 293 -5.38 -32.86 -8.89
N SER A 294 -4.56 -33.88 -8.69
CA SER A 294 -4.96 -35.24 -8.37
C SER A 294 -4.38 -35.59 -7.00
N SER A 295 -5.19 -35.45 -5.96
CA SER A 295 -4.97 -36.10 -4.65
C SER A 295 -3.60 -35.88 -3.99
N VAL A 296 -3.46 -34.80 -3.22
CA VAL A 296 -2.47 -34.76 -2.13
C VAL A 296 -3.17 -34.22 -0.87
N GLN A 297 -3.75 -35.12 -0.08
CA GLN A 297 -4.01 -34.87 1.34
C GLN A 297 -2.65 -34.92 2.06
N ILE A 298 -2.15 -33.77 2.47
CA ILE A 298 -1.11 -33.70 3.51
C ILE A 298 -1.72 -32.96 4.70
N SER A 299 -1.75 -33.67 5.80
CA SER A 299 -2.37 -33.34 7.07
C SER A 299 -1.81 -32.06 7.73
N GLY A 300 -2.72 -31.22 8.22
CA GLY A 300 -2.58 -30.48 9.47
C GLY A 300 -1.77 -29.18 9.44
N ALA A 301 -2.44 -28.05 9.18
CA ALA A 301 -2.25 -26.81 9.93
C ALA A 301 -3.44 -25.86 9.63
N SER A 302 -4.03 -25.34 10.71
CA SER A 302 -5.27 -24.57 10.75
C SER A 302 -5.21 -23.22 10.04
N SER A 303 -6.33 -22.89 9.39
CA SER A 303 -6.62 -21.61 8.74
C SER A 303 -6.42 -20.41 9.66
N SER A 304 -5.45 -19.56 9.35
CA SER A 304 -5.43 -18.11 9.61
C SER A 304 -4.12 -17.52 9.07
N SER A 305 -4.19 -16.35 8.44
CA SER A 305 -3.06 -15.46 8.03
C SER A 305 -2.72 -15.41 6.53
N ILE A 306 -3.64 -14.84 5.73
CA ILE A 306 -3.31 -14.27 4.40
C ILE A 306 -2.99 -12.77 4.48
N THR A 307 -3.25 -12.11 5.61
CA THR A 307 -3.08 -10.64 5.76
C THR A 307 -1.62 -10.19 6.03
N ALA A 308 -0.66 -11.10 6.21
CA ALA A 308 0.68 -10.75 6.72
C ALA A 308 1.79 -10.55 5.64
N ILE A 309 1.44 -10.49 4.34
CA ILE A 309 2.42 -10.41 3.24
C ILE A 309 2.85 -8.96 2.94
N TRP A 310 2.06 -7.96 3.31
CA TRP A 310 2.38 -6.55 3.05
C TRP A 310 3.50 -5.98 3.94
N ASP A 311 3.62 -6.44 5.19
CA ASP A 311 4.56 -5.87 6.16
C ASP A 311 6.03 -6.26 5.97
N ARG A 312 6.33 -7.18 5.04
CA ARG A 312 7.66 -7.82 4.97
C ARG A 312 8.41 -7.64 3.65
N THR A 313 7.80 -6.99 2.65
CA THR A 313 8.43 -6.75 1.34
C THR A 313 9.21 -5.43 1.26
N THR A 314 9.15 -4.58 2.28
CA THR A 314 9.96 -3.37 2.41
C THR A 314 11.40 -3.61 2.88
N ASN A 315 11.79 -4.86 3.20
CA ASN A 315 13.08 -5.11 3.88
C ASN A 315 13.83 -6.37 3.41
N MET A 316 13.93 -6.62 2.10
CA MET A 316 14.74 -7.72 1.55
C MET A 316 15.94 -7.24 0.74
N ALA A 317 17.00 -6.78 1.42
CA ALA A 317 18.29 -6.50 0.78
C ALA A 317 18.89 -7.76 0.11
N ALA A 318 19.26 -7.64 -1.17
CA ALA A 318 20.09 -8.60 -1.89
C ALA A 318 21.58 -8.57 -1.43
N PRO A 319 22.31 -9.71 -1.49
CA PRO A 319 23.72 -9.76 -1.11
C PRO A 319 24.64 -9.15 -2.18
N SER A 320 25.63 -8.41 -1.71
CA SER A 320 26.69 -7.76 -2.49
C SER A 320 27.55 -8.75 -3.28
N ARG A 321 27.67 -8.53 -4.61
CA ARG A 321 28.90 -8.85 -5.37
C ARG A 321 29.15 -7.77 -6.40
N GLU A 322 30.26 -7.06 -6.21
CA GLU A 322 30.90 -6.24 -7.24
C GLU A 322 31.50 -7.16 -8.30
N THR A 323 31.14 -6.95 -9.56
CA THR A 323 32.01 -7.31 -10.68
C THR A 323 31.91 -6.25 -11.77
N ASN A 324 33.07 -5.72 -12.09
CA ASN A 324 33.37 -4.62 -13.00
C ASN A 324 33.22 -5.10 -14.47
N CYS A 325 32.38 -4.44 -15.27
CA CYS A 325 32.40 -4.58 -16.72
C CYS A 325 32.10 -3.22 -17.37
N ARG A 326 33.15 -2.56 -17.87
CA ARG A 326 33.07 -1.45 -18.82
C ARG A 326 32.71 -1.99 -20.21
N SER A 327 31.78 -1.34 -20.90
CA SER A 327 31.84 -1.19 -22.36
C SER A 327 31.03 0.03 -22.80
N SER A 328 31.70 0.87 -23.58
CA SER A 328 31.20 2.00 -24.37
C SER A 328 30.43 1.52 -25.60
N ILE A 329 29.38 2.24 -26.02
CA ILE A 329 28.97 2.51 -27.43
C ILE A 329 27.90 3.63 -27.45
N THR A 330 27.91 4.36 -28.57
CA THR A 330 27.44 5.70 -28.90
C THR A 330 26.00 5.84 -29.42
N SER A 331 25.40 7.01 -29.14
CA SER A 331 24.37 7.79 -29.86
C SER A 331 23.07 7.17 -30.40
N SER A 332 21.97 7.90 -30.11
CA SER A 332 20.67 8.01 -30.80
C SER A 332 19.47 7.29 -30.15
N THR A 333 18.56 8.12 -29.62
CA THR A 333 17.09 7.95 -29.52
C THR A 333 16.44 6.76 -28.82
N ASP A 334 17.07 6.11 -27.83
CA ASP A 334 16.40 5.08 -27.01
C ASP A 334 16.85 5.05 -25.53
N THR A 335 16.72 6.19 -24.83
CA THR A 335 17.28 6.37 -23.48
C THR A 335 16.43 5.81 -22.33
N TRP A 336 15.17 5.39 -22.55
CA TRP A 336 14.30 4.90 -21.47
C TRP A 336 14.31 3.36 -21.31
N LEU A 337 14.29 2.61 -22.41
CA LEU A 337 14.37 1.14 -22.39
C LEU A 337 15.73 0.62 -21.91
N ALA A 338 16.81 1.34 -22.21
CA ALA A 338 18.16 0.99 -21.73
C ALA A 338 18.32 1.14 -20.20
N LYS A 339 17.61 2.10 -19.57
CA LYS A 339 17.65 2.32 -18.11
C LYS A 339 16.90 1.24 -17.33
N LEU A 340 15.81 0.70 -17.86
CA LEU A 340 15.11 -0.46 -17.26
C LEU A 340 15.96 -1.73 -17.25
N SER A 341 16.89 -1.88 -18.21
CA SER A 341 17.80 -3.03 -18.29
C SER A 341 18.97 -2.97 -17.30
N THR A 342 19.36 -1.79 -16.81
CA THR A 342 20.55 -1.61 -15.94
C THR A 342 20.20 -1.17 -14.52
N GLU A 343 19.08 -0.51 -14.27
CA GLU A 343 18.75 0.02 -12.93
C GLU A 343 18.00 -0.95 -12.01
N THR A 344 17.52 -2.12 -12.49
CA THR A 344 16.90 -3.14 -11.61
C THR A 344 17.91 -4.08 -10.94
N CYS A 345 19.22 -3.85 -11.14
CA CYS A 345 20.29 -4.64 -10.51
C CYS A 345 20.75 -4.09 -9.14
N ARG A 346 20.10 -3.03 -8.64
CA ARG A 346 20.24 -2.58 -7.25
C ARG A 346 18.84 -2.36 -6.71
N ILE A 347 18.53 -2.97 -5.57
CA ILE A 347 17.25 -2.85 -4.84
C ILE A 347 16.19 -3.86 -5.36
N CYS A 348 16.45 -5.14 -5.11
CA CYS A 348 15.49 -5.88 -4.27
C CYS A 348 15.89 -5.60 -2.83
#